data_AF-A0A1F2TLX4-F1
#
_entry.id   AF-A0A1F2TLX4-F1
#
_cell.length_a   1.000
_cell.length_b   1.000
_cell.length_c   1.000
_cell.angle_alpha   90.00
_cell.angle_beta   90.00
_cell.angle_gamma   90.00
#
_symmetry.space_group_name_H-M   'P 1'
#
loop_
_entity.id
_entity.type
_entity.pdbx_description
1 polymer ?
#
loop_
_entity_poly.entity_id
_entity_poly.type
_entity_poly.pdbx_seq_one_letter_code
_entity_poly.pdbx_strand_id
1 'polypeptide(L)' 'MIADLNGKAGHVRTVPIPSWVKAAIDAWPTPAGMTEGAVFRAINKAGPVWGDGISPNVI' A
#
# COMPACT_ATOMS: atom_id res chain seq x y z
N MET A 1 4.11 4.02 12.79
CA MET A 1 3.71 5.04 11.80
C MET A 1 3.68 4.36 10.45
N ILE A 2 2.53 4.38 9.77
CA ILE A 2 2.47 3.96 8.37
C ILE A 2 3.05 5.11 7.52
N ALA A 3 3.82 4.77 6.50
CA ALA A 3 4.35 5.72 5.53
C ALA A 3 3.19 6.36 4.78
N ASP A 4 3.10 7.69 4.88
CA ASP A 4 2.40 8.60 3.99
C ASP A 4 1.20 8.04 3.21
N LEU A 5 0.02 8.11 3.83
CA LEU A 5 -1.22 7.90 3.07
C LEU A 5 -1.48 9.13 2.21
N ASN A 6 -1.34 8.96 0.90
CA ASN A 6 -1.71 9.99 -0.08
C ASN A 6 -3.22 10.20 -0.06
N GLY A 7 -3.65 11.31 0.52
CA GLY A 7 -5.03 11.76 0.53
C GLY A 7 -5.39 12.65 -0.66
N LYS A 8 -6.63 13.15 -0.65
CA LYS A 8 -7.14 14.09 -1.65
C LYS A 8 -6.18 15.29 -1.80
N ALA A 9 -6.00 15.72 -3.05
CA ALA A 9 -5.13 16.85 -3.42
C ALA A 9 -3.65 16.67 -3.01
N GLY A 10 -3.17 15.43 -2.89
CA GLY A 10 -1.77 15.15 -2.53
C GLY A 10 -1.45 15.39 -1.06
N HIS A 11 -2.47 15.50 -0.20
CA HIS A 11 -2.24 15.72 1.22
C HIS A 11 -1.84 14.42 1.92
N VAL A 12 -0.60 14.38 2.38
CA VAL A 12 -0.04 13.27 3.15
C VAL A 12 -0.56 13.33 4.58
N ARG A 13 -1.14 12.22 5.06
CA ARG A 13 -1.60 12.08 6.46
C ARG A 13 -0.76 11.06 7.19
N THR A 14 -0.30 11.43 8.39
CA THR A 14 0.33 10.50 9.33
C THR A 14 -0.74 9.82 10.18
N VAL A 15 -0.80 8.49 10.13
CA VAL A 15 -1.71 7.70 10.98
C VAL A 15 -0.88 6.85 11.95
N PRO A 16 -1.09 6.98 13.27
CA PRO A 16 -0.49 6.05 14.22
C PRO A 16 -1.12 4.67 14.01
N ILE A 17 -0.26 3.66 13.92
CA ILE A 17 -0.67 2.26 13.81
C ILE A 17 0.01 1.47 14.93
N PRO A 18 -0.61 0.38 15.40
CA PRO A 18 0.06 -0.55 16.31
C PRO A 18 1.38 -1.06 15.74
N SER A 19 2.36 -1.31 16.60
CA SER A 19 3.68 -1.82 16.19
C SER A 19 3.60 -3.15 15.44
N TRP A 20 2.70 -4.04 15.86
CA TRP A 20 2.50 -5.33 15.20
C TRP A 20 1.99 -5.20 13.76
N VAL A 21 1.18 -4.17 13.46
CA VAL A 21 0.72 -3.89 12.09
C VAL A 21 1.90 -3.49 11.21
N LYS A 22 2.78 -2.63 11.73
CA LYS A 22 3.99 -2.21 11.00
C LYS A 22 4.91 -3.41 10.73
N ALA A 23 5.13 -4.25 11.74
CA ALA A 23 5.95 -5.45 11.59
C ALA A 23 5.41 -6.41 10.52
N ALA A 24 4.08 -6.61 10.47
CA ALA A 24 3.45 -7.44 9.44
C ALA A 24 3.62 -6.83 8.03
N ILE A 25 3.44 -5.51 7.90
CA ILE A 25 3.65 -4.79 6.63
C ILE A 25 5.12 -4.84 6.20
N ASP A 26 6.08 -4.77 7.12
CA ASP A 26 7.51 -4.82 6.79
C ASP A 26 7.98 -6.24 6.39
N ALA A 27 7.36 -7.29 6.94
CA ALA A 27 7.77 -8.68 6.72
C ALA A 27 7.25 -9.27 5.39
N TRP A 28 6.13 -8.76 4.87
CA TRP A 28 5.47 -9.29 3.67
C TRP A 28 6.14 -8.93 2.31
N PRO A 29 6.72 -7.75 2.09
CA PRO A 29 7.25 -7.34 0.78
C PRO A 29 8.37 -8.22 0.27
N THR A 30 9.26 -8.68 1.15
CA THR A 30 10.42 -9.51 0.80
C THR A 30 10.03 -10.84 0.14
N PRO A 31 9.18 -11.69 0.73
CA PRO A 31 8.72 -12.91 0.06
C PRO A 31 7.81 -12.62 -1.15
N ALA A 32 7.19 -11.44 -1.21
CA ALA A 32 6.37 -11.02 -2.36
C ALA A 32 7.19 -10.46 -3.54
N GLY A 33 8.52 -10.32 -3.41
CA GLY A 33 9.36 -9.70 -4.43
C GLY A 33 9.07 -8.21 -4.65
N MET A 34 8.48 -7.54 -3.65
CA MET A 34 8.10 -6.13 -3.73
C MET A 34 9.20 -5.25 -3.14
N THR A 35 9.82 -4.41 -3.97
CA THR A 35 10.86 -3.45 -3.54
C THR A 35 10.34 -2.01 -3.50
N GLU A 36 9.24 -1.71 -4.19
CA GLU A 36 8.66 -0.37 -4.31
C GLU A 36 7.16 -0.40 -4.64
N GLY A 37 6.54 0.78 -4.67
CA GLY A 37 5.14 0.99 -5.04
C GLY A 37 4.13 0.81 -3.90
N ALA A 38 2.84 0.92 -4.22
CA ALA A 38 1.77 0.80 -3.25
C ALA A 38 1.70 -0.62 -2.65
N VAL A 39 1.50 -0.69 -1.32
CA VAL A 39 1.29 -1.94 -0.58
C VAL A 39 0.03 -2.64 -1.09
N PHE A 40 -1.05 -1.88 -1.31
CA PHE A 40 -2.26 -2.36 -1.95
C PHE A 40 -2.25 -2.02 -3.44
N ARG A 41 -2.29 -3.05 -4.28
CA ARG A 41 -2.21 -2.92 -5.74
C ARG A 41 -3.21 -3.85 -6.41
N ALA A 42 -3.77 -3.42 -7.54
CA ALA A 42 -4.57 -4.31 -8.37
C ALA A 42 -3.63 -5.26 -9.15
N ILE A 43 -3.95 -6.55 -9.13
CA ILE A 43 -3.27 -7.56 -9.95
C ILE A 43 -4.28 -8.13 -10.94
N ASN A 44 -3.85 -8.39 -12.16
CA ASN A 44 -4.69 -9.10 -13.12
C ASN A 44 -4.63 -10.62 -12.85
N LYS A 45 -5.52 -11.38 -13.49
CA LYS A 45 -5.57 -12.85 -13.33
C LYS A 45 -4.26 -13.55 -13.72
N ALA A 46 -3.44 -12.93 -14.59
CA ALA A 46 -2.18 -13.48 -15.05
C ALA A 46 -0.99 -13.18 -14.11
N GLY A 47 -1.18 -12.38 -13.05
CA GLY A 47 -0.16 -12.05 -12.06
C GLY A 47 0.45 -10.64 -12.15
N PRO A 48 0.60 -10.01 -13.33
CA PRO A 48 1.08 -8.63 -13.39
C PRO A 48 0.21 -7.63 -12.64
N VAL A 49 0.89 -6.63 -12.06
CA VAL A 49 0.27 -5.45 -11.47
C VAL A 49 -0.40 -4.64 -12.57
N TRP A 50 -1.62 -4.16 -12.30
CA TRP A 50 -2.39 -3.31 -13.19
C TRP A 50 -2.61 -1.94 -12.54
N GLY A 51 -2.12 -0.88 -13.19
CA GLY A 51 -2.15 0.49 -12.65
C GLY A 51 -1.20 0.72 -11.48
N ASP A 52 -1.24 1.92 -10.90
CA ASP A 52 -0.32 2.35 -9.84
C ASP A 52 -0.84 2.05 -8.42
N GLY A 53 -2.04 1.48 -8.29
CA GLY A 53 -2.68 1.21 -7.02
C GLY A 53 -4.17 0.88 -7.15
N ILE A 54 -4.86 0.78 -6.01
CA ILE A 54 -6.32 0.61 -5.97
C ILE A 54 -6.98 1.99 -5.96
N SER A 55 -7.86 2.25 -6.93
CA SER A 55 -8.66 3.47 -6.94
C SER A 55 -9.64 3.45 -5.75
N PRO A 56 -9.75 4.54 -4.98
CA PRO A 56 -10.74 4.63 -3.91
C PRO A 56 -12.14 4.52 -4.52
N ASN A 57 -12.98 3.65 -3.95
CA ASN A 57 -14.40 3.64 -4.27
C ASN A 57 -15.03 4.84 -3.56
N VAL A 58 -15.45 5.85 -4.33
CA VAL A 58 -16.16 7.02 -3.81
C VAL A 58 -17.65 6.78 -4.01
N ILE A 59 -18.37 6.63 -2.89
CA ILE A 59 -19.82 6.79 -2.80
C ILE A 59 -20.16 8.20 -2.36
#